data_AF-A0A9D8B2W4-F1
#
_entry.id   AF-A0A9D8B2W4-F1
#
_cell.length_a   1.000
_cell.length_b   1.000
_cell.length_c   1.000
_cell.angle_alpha   90.00
_cell.angle_beta   90.00
_cell.angle_gamma   90.00
#
_symmetry.space_group_name_H-M   'P 1'
#
loop_
_entity.id
_entity.type
_entity.pdbx_description
1 polymer ?
#
loop_
_entity_poly.entity_id
_entity_poly.type
_entity_poly.pdbx_seq_one_letter_code
_entity_poly.pdbx_strand_id
1 'polypeptide(L)' 'MVTIKCINPNCTAPNRKFEWDETPHGGLAEPYAEGAKRVVAYCKFCGAENPVWVKKPEQPDQVLRNLSIWSR' A
#
# COMPACT_ATOMS: atom_id res chain seq x y z
N MET A 1 2.73 5.04 6.83
CA MET A 1 3.48 3.88 7.34
C MET A 1 2.52 3.02 8.14
N VAL A 2 2.47 1.71 7.88
CA VAL A 2 1.52 0.78 8.50
C VAL A 2 2.24 -0.33 9.26
N THR A 3 1.54 -0.98 10.19
CA THR A 3 2.06 -2.15 10.90
C THR A 3 1.46 -3.43 10.32
N ILE A 4 2.33 -4.35 9.88
CA ILE A 4 1.95 -5.64 9.32
C ILE A 4 2.33 -6.76 10.30
N LYS A 5 1.47 -7.77 10.44
CA LYS A 5 1.78 -9.00 11.15
C LYS A 5 2.51 -9.96 10.22
N CYS A 6 3.71 -10.36 10.60
CA CYS A 6 4.53 -11.32 9.87
C CYS A 6 3.89 -12.71 9.90
N ILE A 7 3.82 -13.36 8.73
CA ILE A 7 3.30 -14.73 8.58
C ILE A 7 4.25 -15.77 9.18
N ASN A 8 5.56 -15.47 9.22
CA ASN A 8 6.54 -16.39 9.80
C ASN A 8 6.30 -16.55 11.31
N PRO A 9 5.94 -17.75 11.79
CA PRO A 9 5.70 -17.99 13.22
C PRO A 9 6.98 -17.80 14.05
N ASN A 10 8.15 -17.98 13.44
CA ASN A 10 9.47 -17.84 14.08
C ASN A 10 10.04 -16.42 13.94
N CYS A 11 9.22 -15.44 13.55
CA CYS A 11 9.67 -14.05 13.43
C CYS A 11 10.10 -13.49 14.80
N THR A 12 11.30 -12.90 14.85
CA THR A 12 11.90 -12.32 16.07
C THR A 12 11.34 -10.94 16.42
N ALA A 13 10.48 -10.38 15.56
CA ALA A 13 9.83 -9.10 15.81
C ALA A 13 8.88 -9.17 17.03
N PRO A 14 8.77 -8.10 17.82
CA PRO A 14 7.84 -8.05 18.95
C PRO A 14 6.40 -8.28 18.45
N ASN A 15 5.72 -9.27 19.02
CA ASN A 15 4.37 -9.70 18.61
C ASN A 15 4.24 -10.10 17.13
N ARG A 16 5.36 -10.45 16.47
CA ARG A 16 5.44 -10.68 15.02
C ARG A 16 4.94 -9.48 14.20
N LYS A 17 5.12 -8.25 14.68
CA LYS A 17 4.68 -7.04 13.98
C LYS A 17 5.89 -6.24 13.52
N PHE A 18 5.81 -5.71 12.31
CA PHE A 18 6.84 -4.81 11.77
C PHE A 18 6.19 -3.67 10.99
N GLU A 19 6.88 -2.54 10.96
CA GLU A 19 6.44 -1.39 10.19
C GLU A 19 6.84 -1.55 8.72
N TRP A 20 5.94 -1.15 7.83
CA TRP A 20 6.12 -1.19 6.39
C TRP A 20 5.66 0.13 5.77
N ASP A 21 6.41 0.62 4.80
CA ASP A 21 6.06 1.83 4.07
C ASP A 21 5.05 1.49 2.97
N GLU A 22 3.90 2.14 3.04
CA GLU A 22 2.80 1.99 2.08
C GLU A 22 3.01 2.86 0.83
N THR A 23 3.95 3.80 0.87
CA THR A 23 4.36 4.66 -0.26
C THR A 23 5.39 3.89 -1.10
N PRO A 24 5.27 3.84 -2.45
CA PRO A 24 4.33 4.52 -3.35
C PRO A 24 3.09 3.68 -3.72
N HIS A 25 2.76 2.67 -2.94
CA HIS A 25 1.77 1.64 -3.29
C HIS A 25 0.31 2.03 -2.97
N GLY A 26 0.10 2.89 -1.97
CA GLY A 26 -1.23 3.28 -1.47
C GLY A 26 -1.58 2.58 -0.15
N GLY A 27 -2.76 2.84 0.40
CA GLY A 27 -3.19 2.28 1.68
C GLY A 27 -3.51 0.78 1.60
N LEU A 28 -3.49 0.10 2.75
CA LEU A 28 -3.91 -1.31 2.85
C LEU A 28 -5.38 -1.46 2.43
N ALA A 29 -5.66 -2.52 1.68
CA ALA A 29 -6.98 -2.84 1.15
C ALA A 29 -7.31 -4.32 1.36
N GLU A 30 -8.57 -4.67 1.18
CA GLU A 30 -9.01 -6.06 1.15
C GLU A 30 -8.65 -6.73 -0.19
N PRO A 31 -8.44 -8.06 -0.22
CA PRO A 31 -8.10 -8.79 -1.45
C PRO A 31 -9.08 -8.62 -2.61
N TYR A 32 -10.35 -8.35 -2.29
CA TYR A 32 -11.43 -8.23 -3.26
C TYR A 32 -11.88 -6.79 -3.50
N ALA A 33 -11.19 -5.81 -2.91
CA ALA A 33 -11.51 -4.42 -3.13
C ALA A 33 -11.20 -4.02 -4.58
N GLU A 34 -12.14 -3.32 -5.21
CA GLU A 34 -11.98 -2.85 -6.59
C GLU A 34 -10.74 -1.93 -6.71
N GLY A 35 -9.84 -2.23 -7.65
CA GLY A 35 -8.59 -1.49 -7.83
C GLY A 35 -7.46 -1.88 -6.87
N ALA A 36 -7.65 -2.88 -5.99
CA ALA A 36 -6.59 -3.39 -5.14
C ALA A 36 -5.55 -4.18 -5.94
N LYS A 37 -4.27 -4.04 -5.56
CA LYS A 37 -3.14 -4.75 -6.13
C LYS A 37 -2.41 -5.53 -5.05
N ARG A 38 -1.93 -6.72 -5.38
CA ARG A 38 -1.11 -7.53 -4.48
C ARG A 38 0.34 -7.06 -4.55
N VAL A 39 0.94 -6.80 -3.39
CA VAL A 39 2.36 -6.44 -3.23
C VAL A 39 2.98 -7.29 -2.11
N VAL A 40 4.32 -7.32 -2.05
CA VAL A 40 5.06 -8.10 -1.04
C VAL A 40 5.72 -7.14 -0.05
N ALA A 41 5.33 -7.25 1.23
CA ALA A 41 5.98 -6.57 2.33
C ALA A 41 7.05 -7.49 2.94
N TYR A 42 8.32 -7.12 2.78
CA TYR A 42 9.43 -7.86 3.36
C TYR A 42 9.60 -7.51 4.84
N CYS A 43 9.62 -8.54 5.70
CA CYS A 43 9.84 -8.32 7.12
C CYS A 43 11.29 -7.95 7.41
N LYS A 44 11.53 -6.77 7.98
CA LYS A 44 12.88 -6.29 8.34
C LYS A 44 13.62 -7.15 9.39
N PHE A 45 12.91 -8.04 10.09
CA PHE A 45 13.48 -8.87 11.16
C PHE A 45 13.89 -10.26 10.69
N CYS A 46 13.16 -10.86 9.74
CA CYS A 46 13.39 -12.24 9.31
C CYS A 46 13.44 -12.42 7.80
N GLY A 47 13.28 -11.36 7.00
CA GLY A 47 13.29 -11.39 5.54
C GLY A 47 12.08 -12.08 4.89
N ALA A 48 11.16 -12.62 5.69
CA ALA A 48 10.00 -13.34 5.16
C ALA A 48 9.10 -12.44 4.31
N GLU A 49 8.57 -13.01 3.24
CA GLU A 49 7.60 -12.37 2.34
C GLU A 49 6.22 -12.35 2.97
N ASN A 50 5.60 -11.17 3.06
CA ASN A 50 4.25 -11.01 3.59
C ASN A 50 3.38 -10.39 2.50
N PRO A 51 2.58 -11.19 1.78
CA PRO A 51 1.70 -10.67 0.76
C PRO A 51 0.64 -9.76 1.38
N VAL A 52 0.50 -8.55 0.86
CA VAL A 52 -0.54 -7.60 1.26
C VAL A 52 -1.25 -7.03 0.04
N TRP A 53 -2.46 -6.56 0.25
CA TRP A 53 -3.26 -5.89 -0.78
C TRP A 53 -3.28 -4.41 -0.48
N VAL A 54 -3.04 -3.61 -1.52
CA VAL A 54 -2.96 -2.14 -1.43
C VAL A 54 -3.80 -1.51 -2.53
N LYS A 55 -4.41 -0.38 -2.21
CA LYS A 55 -5.16 0.43 -3.17
C LYS A 55 -4.65 1.86 -3.07
N LYS A 56 -4.31 2.45 -4.23
CA LYS A 56 -4.11 3.89 -4.29
C LYS A 56 -5.48 4.55 -4.12
N PRO A 57 -5.64 5.53 -3.22
CA PRO A 57 -6.83 6.36 -3.27
C PRO A 57 -6.91 6.91 -4.69
N GLU A 58 -8.08 6.77 -5.32
CA GLU A 58 -8.38 7.52 -6.53
C GLU A 58 -8.14 8.97 -6.13
N GLN A 59 -7.06 9.57 -6.63
CA GLN A 59 -6.98 11.01 -6.59
C GLN A 59 -8.21 11.42 -7.41
N PRO A 60 -9.21 12.12 -6.82
CA PRO A 60 -10.27 12.68 -7.63
C PRO A 60 -9.55 13.44 -8.72
N ASP A 61 -9.82 13.06 -9.97
CA ASP A 61 -9.25 13.60 -11.19
C ASP A 61 -8.78 15.00 -10.89
N GLN A 62 -7.46 15.21 -10.93
CA GLN A 62 -6.92 16.55 -10.82
C GLN A 62 -7.82 17.40 -11.69
N VAL A 63 -8.44 18.39 -11.05
CA VAL A 63 -9.11 19.52 -11.68
C VAL A 63 -8.01 20.28 -12.45
N LEU A 64 -7.39 19.64 -13.44
CA LEU A 64 -6.71 20.25 -14.55
C LEU A 64 -7.83 20.69 -15.48
N ARG A 65 -8.55 21.70 -14.97
CA ARG A 65 -9.07 22.80 -15.76
C ARG A 65 -7.90 23.38 -16.57
N ASN A 66 -7.48 22.69 -17.62
CA ASN A 66 -7.07 23.37 -18.83
C ASN A 66 -8.35 23.81 -19.53
N LEU A 67 -9.02 24.79 -18.89
CA LEU A 67 -9.66 25.89 -19.59
C LEU A 67 -8.56 26.58 -20.41
N SER A 68 -8.09 25.93 -21.47
CA SER A 68 -7.40 26.61 -22.58
C SER A 68 -8.51 27.27 -23.40
N ILE A 69 -9.00 28.39 -22.85
CA ILE A 69 -9.17 29.65 -23.55
C ILE A 69 -9.80 29.48 -24.94
N TRP A 70 -11.13 29.52 -24.98
CA TRP A 70 -11.79 30.31 -26.03
C TRP A 70 -11.37 31.77 -25.82
N SER A 71 -10.46 32.29 -26.64
CA SER A 71 -10.34 33.72 -26.89
C SER A 71 -9.67 33.97 -28.23
N ARG A 72 -10.54 34.39 -29.17
CA ARG A 72 -10.30 35.15 -30.40
C ARG A 72 -9.65 34.44 -31.57
#